data_AF-A0A1N6U4T9-F1
#
_entry.id   AF-A0A1N6U4T9-F1
#
_cell.length_a   1.000
_cell.length_b   1.000
_cell.length_c   1.000
_cell.angle_alpha   90.00
_cell.angle_beta   90.00
_cell.angle_gamma   90.00
#
_symmetry.space_group_name_H-M   'P 1'
#
loop_
_entity.id
_entity.type
_entity.pdbx_description
1 polymer ?
#
loop_
_entity_poly.entity_id
_entity_poly.type
_entity_poly.pdbx_seq_one_letter_code
_entity_poly.pdbx_strand_id
1 'polypeptide(L)'
;MNTTKLSSLLFKAGVVVTMVAVVWWGLTYGQMAVDLGTGFNKALTCLFASGGMCGFTGSLSALGGGTPYEPLVFWLGVALLAAGLVLGFLRKR
;
A
#
# COMPACT_ATOMS: atom_id res chain seq x y z
N MET A 1 1.66 -17.79 24.39
CA MET A 1 1.52 -16.38 23.95
C MET A 1 0.03 -16.06 23.81
N ASN A 2 -0.42 -14.91 24.32
CA ASN A 2 -1.84 -14.53 24.32
C ASN A 2 -2.29 -14.19 22.88
N THR A 3 -3.11 -15.04 22.27
CA THR A 3 -3.58 -14.91 20.88
C THR A 3 -4.41 -13.64 20.65
N THR A 4 -5.03 -13.10 21.70
CA THR A 4 -5.68 -11.78 21.74
C THR A 4 -4.72 -10.63 21.44
N LYS A 5 -3.55 -10.63 22.10
CA LYS A 5 -2.50 -9.63 21.89
C LYS A 5 -1.92 -9.76 20.49
N LEU A 6 -1.75 -11.00 20.00
CA LEU A 6 -1.25 -11.28 18.66
C LEU A 6 -2.21 -10.73 17.58
N SER A 7 -3.51 -11.04 17.65
CA SER A 7 -4.49 -10.56 16.67
C SER A 7 -4.59 -9.02 16.64
N SER A 8 -4.56 -8.38 17.82
CA SER A 8 -4.59 -6.91 17.92
C SER A 8 -3.31 -6.28 17.35
N LEU A 9 -2.16 -6.92 17.57
CA LEU A 9 -0.87 -6.45 17.08
C LEU A 9 -0.75 -6.62 15.56
N LEU A 10 -1.20 -7.74 15.00
CA LEU A 10 -1.26 -7.93 13.54
C LEU A 10 -2.20 -6.93 12.87
N PHE A 11 -3.37 -6.69 13.46
CA PHE A 11 -4.32 -5.70 12.93
C PHE A 11 -3.72 -4.30 12.94
N LYS A 12 -3.13 -3.87 14.07
CA LYS A 12 -2.46 -2.57 14.19
C LYS A 12 -1.28 -2.45 13.22
N ALA A 13 -0.44 -3.48 13.12
CA ALA A 13 0.68 -3.52 12.18
C ALA A 13 0.19 -3.40 10.74
N GLY A 14 -0.86 -4.14 10.37
CA GLY A 14 -1.48 -4.04 9.06
C GLY A 14 -2.00 -2.64 8.74
N VAL A 15 -2.69 -1.96 9.69
CA VAL A 15 -3.11 -0.56 9.52
C VAL A 15 -1.91 0.35 9.26
N VAL A 16 -0.86 0.25 10.08
CA VAL A 16 0.33 1.10 9.95
C VAL A 16 1.02 0.88 8.61
N VAL A 17 1.25 -0.37 8.20
CA VAL A 17 1.90 -0.70 6.93
C VAL A 17 1.06 -0.19 5.75
N THR A 18 -0.27 -0.34 5.82
CA THR A 18 -1.17 0.13 4.75
C THR A 18 -1.15 1.66 4.65
N MET A 19 -1.14 2.38 5.78
CA MET A 19 -1.04 3.84 5.81
C MET A 19 0.29 4.33 5.24
N VAL A 20 1.41 3.69 5.62
CA VAL A 20 2.73 4.00 5.06
C VAL A 20 2.76 3.77 3.54
N ALA A 21 2.15 2.68 3.06
CA ALA A 21 2.05 2.42 1.63
C ALA A 21 1.25 3.50 0.88
N VAL A 22 0.12 3.94 1.44
CA VAL A 22 -0.71 5.01 0.83
C VAL A 22 0.03 6.35 0.81
N VAL A 23 0.72 6.71 1.90
CA VAL A 23 1.51 7.94 1.97
C VAL A 23 2.67 7.89 0.97
N TRP A 24 3.40 6.78 0.91
CA TRP A 24 4.50 6.60 -0.04
C TRP A 24 3.99 6.73 -1.48
N TRP A 25 2.92 6.02 -1.83
CA TRP A 25 2.27 6.15 -3.14
C TRP A 25 1.88 7.60 -3.45
N GLY A 26 1.30 8.31 -2.48
CA GLY A 26 0.90 9.71 -2.66
C GLY A 26 2.09 10.65 -2.88
N LEU A 27 3.23 10.39 -2.25
CA LEU A 27 4.46 11.16 -2.48
C LEU A 27 5.06 10.88 -3.86
N THR A 28 5.00 9.63 -4.34
CA THR A 28 5.57 9.25 -5.64
C THR A 28 4.68 9.70 -6.81
N TYR A 29 3.37 9.44 -6.72
CA TYR A 29 2.42 9.66 -7.81
C TYR A 29 1.56 10.90 -7.63
N GLY A 30 1.41 11.45 -6.42
CA GLY A 30 0.60 12.64 -6.18
C GLY A 30 1.16 13.88 -6.89
N GLN A 31 2.48 14.05 -6.89
CA GLN A 31 3.11 15.11 -7.68
C GLN A 31 2.91 14.88 -9.17
N MET A 32 3.14 13.64 -9.64
CA MET A 32 2.94 13.29 -11.04
C MET A 32 1.48 13.43 -11.51
N ALA A 33 0.50 13.13 -10.67
CA ALA A 33 -0.92 13.25 -11.01
C ALA A 33 -1.33 14.71 -11.22
N VAL A 34 -0.71 15.63 -10.46
CA VAL A 34 -0.89 17.07 -10.61
C VAL A 34 -0.14 17.58 -11.84
N ASP A 35 1.12 17.16 -12.02
CA ASP A 35 1.99 17.64 -13.11
C ASP A 35 1.58 17.12 -14.49
N LEU A 36 1.16 15.86 -14.60
CA LEU A 36 0.77 15.23 -15.87
C LEU A 36 -0.72 15.36 -16.20
N GLY A 37 -1.53 15.94 -15.29
CA GLY A 37 -2.99 16.00 -15.44
C GLY A 37 -3.67 14.63 -15.57
N THR A 38 -2.94 13.54 -15.28
CA THR A 38 -3.45 12.17 -15.32
C THR A 38 -4.36 12.01 -14.11
N GLY A 39 -5.67 12.09 -14.32
CA GLY A 39 -6.67 12.09 -13.26
C GLY A 39 -6.44 11.02 -12.19
N PHE A 40 -6.79 11.34 -10.94
CA PHE A 40 -6.56 10.53 -9.74
C PHE A 40 -6.92 9.04 -9.88
N ASN A 41 -7.93 8.70 -10.69
CA ASN A 41 -8.31 7.31 -10.97
C ASN A 41 -7.17 6.47 -11.56
N LYS A 42 -6.35 7.04 -12.45
CA LYS A 42 -5.19 6.37 -13.04
C LYS A 42 -4.05 6.25 -12.04
N ALA A 43 -3.86 7.25 -11.18
CA ALA A 43 -2.89 7.15 -10.11
C ALA A 43 -3.30 6.06 -9.10
N LEU A 44 -4.58 5.99 -8.73
CA LEU A 44 -5.10 5.03 -7.74
C LEU A 44 -4.90 3.58 -8.17
N THR A 45 -4.96 3.29 -9.47
CA THR A 45 -4.63 1.95 -9.98
C THR A 45 -3.16 1.59 -9.73
N CYS A 46 -2.25 2.58 -9.68
CA CYS A 46 -0.84 2.38 -9.33
C CYS A 46 -0.59 2.08 -7.85
N LEU A 47 -1.60 2.25 -6.98
CA LEU A 47 -1.50 1.88 -5.56
C LEU A 47 -1.45 0.36 -5.38
N PHE A 48 -2.19 -0.38 -6.20
CA PHE A 48 -2.33 -1.84 -6.07
C PHE A 48 -1.82 -2.63 -7.28
N ALA A 49 -1.49 -1.97 -8.40
CA ALA A 49 -0.97 -2.59 -9.61
C ALA A 49 0.30 -1.90 -10.11
N SER A 50 1.28 -2.68 -10.57
CA SER A 50 2.54 -2.20 -11.16
C SER A 50 2.55 -2.19 -12.70
N GLY A 51 1.42 -2.49 -13.35
CA GLY A 51 1.34 -2.67 -14.80
C GLY A 51 1.26 -1.36 -15.60
N GLY A 52 1.83 -1.37 -16.81
CA GLY A 52 1.63 -0.32 -17.82
C GLY A 52 2.18 1.06 -17.43
N MET A 53 1.31 2.08 -17.46
CA MET A 53 1.68 3.46 -17.14
C MET A 53 2.31 3.62 -15.74
N CYS A 54 1.90 2.81 -14.76
CA CYS A 54 2.41 2.85 -13.39
C CYS A 54 3.90 2.47 -13.32
N GLY A 55 4.30 1.42 -14.05
CA GLY A 55 5.70 1.01 -14.15
C GLY A 55 6.55 2.06 -14.87
N PHE A 56 6.00 2.73 -15.88
CA PHE A 56 6.68 3.83 -16.57
C PHE A 56 6.91 5.03 -15.64
N THR A 57 5.88 5.47 -14.91
CA THR A 57 6.00 6.56 -13.92
C THR A 57 6.94 6.20 -12.77
N GLY A 58 6.90 4.95 -12.28
CA GLY A 58 7.84 4.47 -11.27
C GLY A 58 9.29 4.50 -11.78
N SER A 59 9.53 4.09 -13.02
CA SER A 59 10.86 4.19 -13.64
C SER A 59 11.33 5.64 -13.81
N LEU A 60 10.40 6.56 -14.07
CA LEU A 60 10.68 8.00 -14.16
C LEU A 60 11.05 8.59 -12.79
N SER A 61 10.36 8.20 -11.72
CA SER A 61 10.72 8.56 -10.34
C SER A 61 12.12 8.06 -9.98
N ALA A 62 12.47 6.84 -10.38
CA ALA A 62 13.79 6.25 -10.15
C ALA A 62 14.91 7.04 -10.84
N LEU A 63 14.66 7.55 -12.06
CA LEU A 63 15.61 8.39 -12.79
C LEU A 63 15.76 9.80 -12.18
N GLY A 64 14.72 10.32 -11.54
CA GLY A 64 14.73 11.59 -10.80
C GLY A 64 15.37 11.52 -9.41
N GLY A 65 15.91 10.36 -9.00
CA GLY A 65 16.51 10.14 -7.68
C GLY A 65 15.51 9.79 -6.57
N GLY A 66 14.23 9.59 -6.89
CA GLY A 66 13.22 9.09 -5.96
C GLY A 66 13.20 7.56 -5.91
N THR A 67 12.74 6.98 -4.80
CA THR A 67 12.50 5.53 -4.74
C THR A 67 11.16 5.19 -5.42
N PRO A 68 11.15 4.28 -6.40
CA PRO A 68 9.90 3.86 -7.04
C PRO A 68 9.01 3.19 -6.00
N TYR A 69 7.74 3.57 -5.99
CA TYR A 69 6.74 2.94 -5.13
C TYR A 69 6.50 1.49 -5.56
N GLU A 70 6.54 0.57 -4.60
CA GLU A 70 6.32 -0.86 -4.81
C GLU A 70 4.92 -1.28 -4.30
N PRO A 71 3.99 -1.70 -5.18
CA PRO A 71 2.63 -2.08 -4.77
C PRO A 71 2.59 -3.30 -3.85
N LEU A 72 3.67 -4.09 -3.80
CA LEU A 72 3.82 -5.21 -2.85
C LEU A 72 3.68 -4.76 -1.39
N VAL A 73 4.10 -3.54 -1.04
CA VAL A 73 3.99 -3.03 0.33
C VAL A 73 2.52 -2.84 0.74
N PHE A 74 1.68 -2.38 -0.18
CA PHE A 74 0.24 -2.28 0.04
C PHE A 74 -0.39 -3.67 0.26
N TRP A 75 -0.04 -4.64 -0.60
CA TRP A 75 -0.53 -6.01 -0.46
C TRP A 75 -0.07 -6.69 0.83
N LEU A 76 1.14 -6.40 1.32
CA LEU A 76 1.59 -6.85 2.63
C LEU A 76 0.72 -6.26 3.75
N GLY A 77 0.43 -4.96 3.72
CA GLY A 77 -0.47 -4.33 4.69
C GLY A 77 -1.86 -4.95 4.69
N VAL A 78 -2.43 -5.17 3.50
CA VAL A 78 -3.74 -5.83 3.33
C VAL A 78 -3.71 -7.27 3.83
N ALA A 79 -2.64 -8.04 3.55
CA ALA A 79 -2.50 -9.40 4.03
C ALA A 79 -2.40 -9.47 5.56
N LEU A 80 -1.68 -8.54 6.19
CA LEU A 80 -1.60 -8.44 7.66
C LEU A 80 -2.96 -8.07 8.28
N LEU A 81 -3.69 -7.13 7.67
CA LEU A 81 -5.05 -6.77 8.08
C LEU A 81 -6.00 -7.97 7.99
N ALA A 82 -5.99 -8.65 6.85
CA ALA A 82 -6.80 -9.84 6.61
C ALA A 82 -6.46 -10.96 7.59
N ALA A 83 -5.18 -11.24 7.84
CA ALA A 83 -4.74 -12.21 8.82
C ALA A 83 -5.21 -11.86 10.24
N GLY A 84 -5.09 -10.59 10.65
CA GLY A 84 -5.58 -10.10 11.94
C GLY A 84 -7.10 -10.22 12.10
N LEU A 85 -7.86 -9.96 11.02
CA LEU A 85 -9.31 -10.13 10.98
C LEU A 85 -9.73 -11.59 11.04
N VAL A 86 -9.14 -12.45 10.21
CA VAL A 86 -9.44 -13.89 10.15
C VAL A 86 -9.12 -14.56 11.49
N LEU A 87 -7.98 -14.26 12.11
CA LEU A 87 -7.63 -14.74 13.45
C LEU A 87 -8.63 -14.23 14.50
N GLY A 88 -9.08 -12.98 14.38
CA GLY A 88 -10.11 -12.42 15.25
C GLY A 88 -11.47 -13.09 15.09
N PHE A 89 -11.85 -13.42 13.85
CA PHE A 89 -13.14 -14.00 13.50
C PHE A 89 -13.23 -15.50 13.80
N LEU A 90 -12.18 -16.26 13.47
CA LEU A 90 -12.05 -17.69 13.80
C LEU A 90 -12.10 -17.93 15.32
N ARG A 91 -11.66 -16.96 16.11
CA ARG A 91 -11.69 -17.04 17.58
C ARG A 91 -13.03 -16.60 18.19
N LYS A 92 -13.92 -15.98 17.40
CA LYS A 92 -15.26 -15.57 17.85
C LYS A 92 -16.30 -16.67 17.67
N ARG A 93 -16.00 -17.70 16.85
CA ARG A 93 -16.69 -18.99 16.81
C ARG A 93 -16.13 -19.92 17.87
#